data_AF-A0A8J7TIR1-F1
#
_entry.id   AF-A0A8J7TIR1-F1
#
_cell.length_a   1.000
_cell.length_b   1.000
_cell.length_c   1.000
_cell.angle_alpha   90.00
_cell.angle_beta   90.00
_cell.angle_gamma   90.00
#
_symmetry.space_group_name_H-M   'P 1'
#
loop_
_entity.id
_entity.type
_entity.pdbx_description
1 polymer ?
#
loop_
_entity_poly.entity_id
_entity_poly.type
_entity_poly.pdbx_seq_one_letter_code
_entity_poly.pdbx_strand_id
1 'polypeptide(L)'
;MKLELESLEQSHLKDLAERLQAKHGEDMDTLKNEHQVERDALIKENMAKLDELLEVHRTELRARESHLKELELRISELSDMRCKLEVEMALKEAETEEIKLLYEESKSHQEETINSRVKMETNALRKEIGDLKQQLQTKNDEYEVGIAELRTLMRIEKDHCISELVDRHEEETTLLHSELSSVRQKALDTEKALTQQVQQIQSDLENHLAAHKKETEENERAFQEQQQQLKTIICQLQAENELLSNSLAQVKQTVIQSMDKEKEEAVKAALSEATKEFEHRKGLIEEQLLERVKQLENQLKEKSFGARHSEAISEKQVLDTDLQERLQEESVALRTQLEDLEKRKNEELQTLKTSLIAEQQTNFNTVLTREKMKKEQIINELNDKLKKITEQQERDKDLIETLSKDRAEMLQEKKKLEEELNRLRSSALVSSAFFSANQPDAQAAGAYSAEAPVDSERLASVAAIGEDGRIDPAVEASMMAVHENITMLSEEKQRILLLERTLHMKEEENKRLNQRLMSQSMSSVSSRHSEKIAIRDFQVGDLVLIILDERHDNYVLFTVGPTLYFLHSESLTALDLKPASGTPRRPWVLGKVMEKEYCQAKKALNRFKVPLGTKFYRVKAVPWNKKV
;
A
#
# COMPACT_ATOMS: atom_id res chain seq x y z
N MET A 1 -72.97 176.97 -23.32
CA MET A 1 -73.56 175.68 -23.72
C MET A 1 -72.51 174.68 -24.25
N LYS A 2 -71.85 174.91 -25.40
CA LYS A 2 -70.92 173.90 -25.99
C LYS A 2 -69.73 173.54 -25.09
N LEU A 3 -69.04 174.54 -24.51
CA LEU A 3 -67.92 174.31 -23.57
C LEU A 3 -68.35 173.58 -22.28
N GLU A 4 -69.59 173.79 -21.82
CA GLU A 4 -70.12 173.07 -20.65
C GLU A 4 -70.42 171.62 -21.00
N LEU A 5 -70.94 171.34 -22.21
CA LEU A 5 -71.10 169.98 -22.73
C LEU A 5 -69.74 169.27 -22.87
N GLU A 6 -68.73 169.92 -23.46
CA GLU A 6 -67.37 169.36 -23.58
C GLU A 6 -66.73 169.10 -22.20
N SER A 7 -66.94 170.00 -21.22
CA SER A 7 -66.48 169.78 -19.84
C SER A 7 -67.24 168.65 -19.12
N LEU A 8 -68.54 168.49 -19.37
CA LEU A 8 -69.36 167.42 -18.80
C LEU A 8 -68.99 166.07 -19.42
N GLU A 9 -68.71 166.03 -20.72
CA GLU A 9 -68.25 164.87 -21.46
C GLU A 9 -66.84 164.44 -21.00
N GLN A 10 -65.91 165.39 -20.82
CA GLN A 10 -64.59 165.10 -20.24
C GLN A 10 -64.68 164.59 -18.80
N SER A 11 -65.57 165.16 -17.97
CA SER A 11 -65.83 164.61 -16.62
C SER A 11 -66.37 163.19 -16.72
N HIS A 12 -67.41 162.95 -17.52
CA HIS A 12 -68.02 161.63 -17.64
C HIS A 12 -67.06 160.57 -18.21
N LEU A 13 -66.20 160.95 -19.17
CA LEU A 13 -65.13 160.09 -19.68
C LEU A 13 -64.06 159.79 -18.63
N LYS A 14 -63.70 160.77 -17.81
CA LYS A 14 -62.79 160.57 -16.67
C LYS A 14 -63.42 159.65 -15.63
N ASP A 15 -64.65 159.92 -15.20
CA ASP A 15 -65.41 159.11 -14.26
C ASP A 15 -65.59 157.68 -14.79
N LEU A 16 -65.75 157.51 -16.11
CA LEU A 16 -65.82 156.20 -16.76
C LEU A 16 -64.46 155.49 -16.78
N ALA A 17 -63.37 156.20 -17.07
CA ALA A 17 -62.03 155.65 -17.03
C ALA A 17 -61.62 155.24 -15.61
N GLU A 18 -61.93 156.05 -14.59
CA GLU A 18 -61.69 155.72 -13.18
C GLU A 18 -62.56 154.53 -12.73
N ARG A 19 -63.83 154.44 -13.15
CA ARG A 19 -64.68 153.25 -12.92
C ARG A 19 -64.13 152.00 -13.62
N LEU A 20 -63.64 152.10 -14.86
CA LEU A 20 -63.05 150.98 -15.59
C LEU A 20 -61.70 150.55 -14.99
N GLN A 21 -60.89 151.49 -14.51
CA GLN A 21 -59.62 151.20 -13.83
C GLN A 21 -59.84 150.57 -12.45
N ALA A 22 -60.81 151.08 -11.67
CA ALA A 22 -61.23 150.48 -10.41
C ALA A 22 -61.73 149.05 -10.63
N LYS A 23 -62.64 148.85 -11.59
CA LYS A 23 -63.14 147.51 -11.93
C LYS A 23 -62.01 146.59 -12.42
N HIS A 24 -61.09 147.07 -13.26
CA HIS A 24 -59.95 146.23 -13.69
C HIS A 24 -59.03 145.87 -12.52
N GLY A 25 -58.88 146.74 -11.52
CA GLY A 25 -58.21 146.43 -10.26
C GLY A 25 -58.94 145.32 -9.49
N GLU A 26 -60.25 145.44 -9.33
CA GLU A 26 -61.11 144.41 -8.71
C GLU A 26 -61.02 143.08 -9.47
N ASP A 27 -61.20 143.07 -10.79
CA ASP A 27 -61.12 141.90 -11.68
C ASP A 27 -59.72 141.23 -11.66
N MET A 28 -58.65 142.00 -11.40
CA MET A 28 -57.28 141.48 -11.27
C MET A 28 -56.97 140.93 -9.88
N ASP A 29 -57.47 141.56 -8.81
CA ASP A 29 -57.29 141.05 -7.45
C ASP A 29 -58.22 139.85 -7.18
N THR A 30 -59.40 139.75 -7.79
CA THR A 30 -60.20 138.50 -7.75
C THR A 30 -59.47 137.35 -8.44
N LEU A 31 -59.03 137.52 -9.70
CA LEU A 31 -58.27 136.50 -10.44
C LEU A 31 -57.00 136.05 -9.69
N LYS A 32 -56.29 136.99 -9.06
CA LYS A 32 -55.10 136.72 -8.25
C LYS A 32 -55.43 135.97 -6.96
N ASN A 33 -56.56 136.27 -6.31
CA ASN A 33 -57.04 135.51 -5.16
C ASN A 33 -57.53 134.11 -5.55
N GLU A 34 -58.22 133.96 -6.69
CA GLU A 34 -58.64 132.68 -7.26
C GLU A 34 -57.44 131.79 -7.56
N HIS A 35 -56.45 132.27 -8.33
CA HIS A 35 -55.22 131.53 -8.59
C HIS A 35 -54.42 131.22 -7.31
N GLN A 36 -54.46 132.08 -6.29
CA GLN A 36 -53.82 131.77 -5.01
C GLN A 36 -54.56 130.65 -4.25
N VAL A 37 -55.90 130.63 -4.30
CA VAL A 37 -56.72 129.54 -3.74
C VAL A 37 -56.51 128.23 -4.51
N GLU A 38 -56.48 128.26 -5.84
CA GLU A 38 -56.14 127.10 -6.68
C GLU A 38 -54.76 126.54 -6.34
N ARG A 39 -53.75 127.42 -6.25
CA ARG A 39 -52.38 127.05 -5.90
C ARG A 39 -52.27 126.43 -4.52
N ASP A 40 -52.94 127.02 -3.51
CA ASP A 40 -52.93 126.49 -2.15
C ASP A 40 -53.75 125.20 -2.02
N ALA A 41 -54.79 125.00 -2.84
CA ALA A 41 -55.53 123.74 -2.93
C ALA A 41 -54.67 122.64 -3.56
N LEU A 42 -53.99 122.93 -4.67
CA LEU A 42 -53.09 121.99 -5.36
C LEU A 42 -51.83 121.66 -4.52
N ILE A 43 -51.33 122.60 -3.71
CA ILE A 43 -50.30 122.31 -2.70
C ILE A 43 -50.83 121.32 -1.65
N LYS A 44 -52.02 121.56 -1.08
CA LYS A 44 -52.64 120.65 -0.10
C LYS A 44 -52.92 119.25 -0.68
N GLU A 45 -53.39 119.17 -1.92
CA GLU A 45 -53.65 117.90 -2.60
C GLU A 45 -52.35 117.10 -2.82
N ASN A 46 -51.29 117.76 -3.28
CA ASN A 46 -49.99 117.11 -3.47
C ASN A 46 -49.31 116.72 -2.14
N MET A 47 -49.50 117.50 -1.08
CA MET A 47 -49.07 117.11 0.27
C MET A 47 -49.83 115.86 0.75
N ALA A 48 -51.17 115.84 0.62
CA ALA A 48 -51.98 114.70 1.03
C ALA A 48 -51.60 113.40 0.27
N LYS A 49 -51.37 113.48 -1.05
CA LYS A 49 -50.86 112.35 -1.86
C LYS A 49 -49.47 111.89 -1.43
N LEU A 50 -48.59 112.83 -1.05
CA LEU A 50 -47.25 112.49 -0.56
C LEU A 50 -47.31 111.81 0.80
N ASP A 51 -48.14 112.29 1.72
CA ASP A 51 -48.35 111.68 3.03
C ASP A 51 -49.00 110.28 2.93
N GLU A 52 -49.95 110.10 2.01
CA GLU A 52 -50.55 108.79 1.70
C GLU A 52 -49.50 107.79 1.18
N LEU A 53 -48.69 108.19 0.18
CA LEU A 53 -47.59 107.37 -0.34
C LEU A 53 -46.54 107.05 0.73
N LEU A 54 -46.25 107.99 1.63
CA LEU A 54 -45.35 107.77 2.76
C LEU A 54 -45.92 106.77 3.77
N GLU A 55 -47.22 106.79 4.08
CA GLU A 55 -47.83 105.77 4.94
C GLU A 55 -47.95 104.39 4.28
N VAL A 56 -48.22 104.32 2.97
CA VAL A 56 -48.14 103.05 2.21
C VAL A 56 -46.72 102.47 2.29
N HIS A 57 -45.68 103.27 2.05
CA HIS A 57 -44.30 102.79 2.20
C HIS A 57 -43.92 102.46 3.65
N ARG A 58 -44.41 103.21 4.66
CA ARG A 58 -44.20 102.89 6.09
C ARG A 58 -44.92 101.60 6.52
N THR A 59 -46.08 101.28 5.94
CA THR A 59 -46.79 100.02 6.22
C THR A 59 -46.14 98.83 5.51
N GLU A 60 -45.76 98.97 4.23
CA GLU A 60 -44.96 97.98 3.51
C GLU A 60 -43.64 97.66 4.21
N LEU A 61 -42.91 98.69 4.67
CA LEU A 61 -41.61 98.51 5.31
C LEU A 61 -41.77 97.76 6.65
N ARG A 62 -42.75 98.14 7.48
CA ARG A 62 -43.10 97.41 8.71
C ARG A 62 -43.49 95.94 8.44
N ALA A 63 -44.22 95.67 7.35
CA ALA A 63 -44.57 94.31 6.95
C ALA A 63 -43.33 93.49 6.54
N ARG A 64 -42.42 94.08 5.75
CA ARG A 64 -41.15 93.44 5.37
C ARG A 64 -40.26 93.19 6.59
N GLU A 65 -40.14 94.14 7.52
CA GLU A 65 -39.41 93.95 8.79
C GLU A 65 -40.01 92.85 9.66
N SER A 66 -41.35 92.73 9.72
CA SER A 66 -42.02 91.68 10.48
C SER A 66 -41.75 90.30 9.90
N HIS A 67 -41.79 90.16 8.57
CA HIS A 67 -41.49 88.89 7.91
C HIS A 67 -40.00 88.54 7.96
N LEU A 68 -39.10 89.54 7.94
CA LEU A 68 -37.66 89.31 8.15
C LEU A 68 -37.40 88.70 9.54
N LYS A 69 -38.03 89.24 10.59
CA LYS A 69 -37.93 88.71 11.97
C LYS A 69 -38.52 87.31 12.13
N GLU A 70 -39.60 87.00 11.40
CA GLU A 70 -40.18 85.66 11.32
C GLU A 70 -39.20 84.66 10.67
N LEU A 71 -38.52 85.06 9.59
CA LEU A 71 -37.48 84.25 8.95
C LEU A 71 -36.23 84.09 9.84
N GLU A 72 -35.79 85.14 10.55
CA GLU A 72 -34.68 85.06 11.52
C GLU A 72 -35.00 84.07 12.65
N LEU A 73 -36.19 84.15 13.24
CA LEU A 73 -36.66 83.20 14.24
C LEU A 73 -36.66 81.77 13.68
N ARG A 74 -37.21 81.58 12.47
CA ARG A 74 -37.27 80.25 11.84
C ARG A 74 -35.90 79.68 11.48
N ILE A 75 -34.93 80.53 11.12
CA ILE A 75 -33.53 80.12 10.94
C ILE A 75 -32.91 79.68 12.27
N SER A 76 -33.19 80.39 13.37
CA SER A 76 -32.76 79.99 14.72
C SER A 76 -33.33 78.61 15.10
N GLU A 77 -34.64 78.42 14.98
CA GLU A 77 -35.31 77.13 15.25
C GLU A 77 -34.71 75.97 14.44
N LEU A 78 -34.46 76.18 13.14
CA LEU A 78 -33.85 75.18 12.27
C LEU A 78 -32.39 74.90 12.66
N SER A 79 -31.65 75.88 13.16
CA SER A 79 -30.29 75.69 13.66
C SER A 79 -30.24 74.90 14.98
N ASP A 80 -31.18 75.16 15.90
CA ASP A 80 -31.34 74.39 17.14
C ASP A 80 -31.73 72.94 16.86
N MET A 81 -32.64 72.72 15.92
CA MET A 81 -33.03 71.36 15.50
C MET A 81 -31.89 70.63 14.80
N ARG A 82 -31.07 71.31 14.00
CA ARG A 82 -29.88 70.71 13.39
C ARG A 82 -28.86 70.29 14.45
N CYS A 83 -28.58 71.16 15.43
CA CYS A 83 -27.67 70.87 16.55
C CYS A 83 -28.14 69.66 17.38
N LYS A 84 -29.45 69.56 17.67
CA LYS A 84 -30.03 68.40 18.37
C LYS A 84 -29.85 67.10 17.59
N LEU A 85 -30.08 67.11 16.28
CA LEU A 85 -29.88 65.95 15.41
C LEU A 85 -28.40 65.56 15.27
N GLU A 86 -27.50 66.53 15.18
CA GLU A 86 -26.04 66.31 15.19
C GLU A 86 -25.58 65.59 16.48
N VAL A 87 -26.13 65.98 17.63
CA VAL A 87 -25.86 65.32 18.93
C VAL A 87 -26.51 63.94 19.03
N GLU A 88 -27.76 63.78 18.58
CA GLU A 88 -28.46 62.48 18.60
C GLU A 88 -27.76 61.45 17.70
N MET A 89 -27.29 61.87 16.52
CA MET A 89 -26.47 61.03 15.65
C MET A 89 -25.17 60.61 16.33
N ALA A 90 -24.42 61.54 16.91
CA ALA A 90 -23.16 61.22 17.59
C ALA A 90 -23.34 60.26 18.79
N LEU A 91 -24.44 60.38 19.54
CA LEU A 91 -24.79 59.43 20.61
C LEU A 91 -25.13 58.03 20.06
N LYS A 92 -25.89 57.95 18.95
CA LYS A 92 -26.24 56.67 18.31
C LYS A 92 -25.03 55.99 17.64
N GLU A 93 -24.11 56.76 17.08
CA GLU A 93 -22.82 56.26 16.60
C GLU A 93 -22.00 55.68 17.76
N ALA A 94 -21.94 56.37 18.92
CA ALA A 94 -21.26 55.86 20.11
C ALA A 94 -21.90 54.57 20.66
N GLU A 95 -23.23 54.53 20.80
CA GLU A 95 -23.98 53.33 21.22
C GLU A 95 -23.72 52.12 20.30
N THR A 96 -23.67 52.34 18.98
CA THR A 96 -23.43 51.23 18.02
C THR A 96 -22.00 50.70 18.04
N GLU A 97 -21.00 51.56 18.28
CA GLU A 97 -19.61 51.13 18.47
C GLU A 97 -19.40 50.43 19.83
N GLU A 98 -20.09 50.83 20.90
CA GLU A 98 -20.08 50.11 22.19
C GLU A 98 -20.68 48.70 22.05
N ILE A 99 -21.85 48.56 21.42
CA ILE A 99 -22.48 47.25 21.15
C ILE A 99 -21.57 46.36 20.29
N LYS A 100 -20.86 46.96 19.32
CA LYS A 100 -19.92 46.25 18.44
C LYS A 100 -18.67 45.77 19.20
N LEU A 101 -18.10 46.59 20.10
CA LEU A 101 -17.01 46.16 20.98
C LEU A 101 -17.42 45.00 21.88
N LEU A 102 -18.58 45.09 22.54
CA LEU A 102 -19.12 44.02 23.39
C LEU A 102 -19.37 42.71 22.60
N TYR A 103 -19.80 42.81 21.34
CA TYR A 103 -19.94 41.66 20.45
C TYR A 103 -18.57 41.04 20.08
N GLU A 104 -17.57 41.86 19.77
CA GLU A 104 -16.21 41.40 19.44
C GLU A 104 -15.52 40.76 20.66
N GLU A 105 -15.68 41.32 21.86
CA GLU A 105 -15.21 40.72 23.12
C GLU A 105 -15.89 39.38 23.44
N SER A 106 -17.23 39.34 23.38
CA SER A 106 -18.01 38.10 23.62
C SER A 106 -17.62 36.99 22.64
N LYS A 107 -17.42 37.34 21.36
CA LYS A 107 -16.93 36.43 20.33
C LYS A 107 -15.51 35.93 20.63
N SER A 108 -14.59 36.82 21.03
CA SER A 108 -13.21 36.43 21.39
C SER A 108 -13.21 35.46 22.57
N HIS A 109 -14.01 35.74 23.61
CA HIS A 109 -14.14 34.87 24.78
C HIS A 109 -14.74 33.49 24.43
N GLN A 110 -15.71 33.45 23.51
CA GLN A 110 -16.25 32.19 22.99
C GLN A 110 -15.19 31.41 22.19
N GLU A 111 -14.41 32.07 21.35
CA GLU A 111 -13.33 31.44 20.56
C GLU A 111 -12.22 30.88 21.47
N GLU A 112 -11.80 31.63 22.50
CA GLU A 112 -10.85 31.16 23.53
C GLU A 112 -11.40 29.97 24.34
N THR A 113 -12.69 29.98 24.69
CA THR A 113 -13.34 28.88 25.43
C THR A 113 -13.41 27.61 24.58
N ILE A 114 -13.72 27.73 23.28
CA ILE A 114 -13.73 26.59 22.35
C ILE A 114 -12.30 26.08 22.12
N ASN A 115 -11.35 26.97 21.87
CA ASN A 115 -9.95 26.62 21.62
C ASN A 115 -9.27 25.94 22.83
N SER A 116 -9.51 26.44 24.05
CA SER A 116 -8.96 25.86 25.28
C SER A 116 -9.55 24.46 25.55
N ARG A 117 -10.86 24.27 25.34
CA ARG A 117 -11.52 22.96 25.40
C ARG A 117 -10.97 21.99 24.33
N VAL A 118 -10.92 22.39 23.06
CA VAL A 118 -10.40 21.55 21.96
C VAL A 118 -8.94 21.16 22.21
N LYS A 119 -8.12 22.07 22.75
CA LYS A 119 -6.73 21.80 23.16
C LYS A 119 -6.64 20.80 24.31
N MET A 120 -7.56 20.86 25.27
CA MET A 120 -7.65 19.89 26.38
C MET A 120 -8.02 18.49 25.87
N GLU A 121 -9.10 18.38 25.09
CA GLU A 121 -9.55 17.12 24.46
C GLU A 121 -8.45 16.52 23.56
N THR A 122 -7.80 17.34 22.73
CA THR A 122 -6.66 16.93 21.87
C THR A 122 -5.47 16.42 22.69
N ASN A 123 -5.19 17.01 23.85
CA ASN A 123 -4.11 16.56 24.73
C ASN A 123 -4.45 15.25 25.46
N ALA A 124 -5.71 15.05 25.86
CA ALA A 124 -6.18 13.80 26.44
C ALA A 124 -6.06 12.64 25.42
N LEU A 125 -6.62 12.81 24.23
CA LEU A 125 -6.51 11.82 23.14
C LEU A 125 -5.06 11.55 22.73
N ARG A 126 -4.19 12.58 22.71
CA ARG A 126 -2.75 12.41 22.46
C ARG A 126 -2.08 11.56 23.54
N LYS A 127 -2.49 11.69 24.81
CA LYS A 127 -1.99 10.86 25.91
C LYS A 127 -2.47 9.43 25.75
N GLU A 128 -3.77 9.19 25.52
CA GLU A 128 -4.33 7.86 25.31
C GLU A 128 -3.66 7.12 24.14
N ILE A 129 -3.40 7.80 23.02
CA ILE A 129 -2.64 7.25 21.88
C ILE A 129 -1.18 6.92 22.29
N GLY A 130 -0.57 7.71 23.16
CA GLY A 130 0.75 7.44 23.72
C GLY A 130 0.76 6.20 24.63
N ASP A 131 -0.17 6.13 25.57
CA ASP A 131 -0.34 5.04 26.53
C ASP A 131 -0.65 3.71 25.79
N LEU A 132 -1.54 3.73 24.79
CA LEU A 132 -1.82 2.58 23.91
C LEU A 132 -0.61 2.16 23.07
N LYS A 133 0.15 3.12 22.53
CA LYS A 133 1.39 2.81 21.79
C LYS A 133 2.44 2.17 22.71
N GLN A 134 2.55 2.60 23.96
CA GLN A 134 3.44 1.97 24.94
C GLN A 134 2.98 0.54 25.27
N GLN A 135 1.69 0.30 25.48
CA GLN A 135 1.15 -1.05 25.69
C GLN A 135 1.43 -1.98 24.51
N LEU A 136 1.27 -1.50 23.27
CA LEU A 136 1.59 -2.25 22.05
C LEU A 136 3.09 -2.56 21.95
N GLN A 137 3.97 -1.62 22.32
CA GLN A 137 5.42 -1.86 22.35
C GLN A 137 5.76 -2.95 23.38
N THR A 138 5.30 -2.83 24.63
CA THR A 138 5.54 -3.84 25.67
C THR A 138 5.06 -5.22 25.24
N LYS A 139 3.88 -5.33 24.60
CA LYS A 139 3.37 -6.61 24.08
C LYS A 139 4.21 -7.16 22.92
N ASN A 140 4.73 -6.30 22.03
CA ASN A 140 5.66 -6.72 20.99
C ASN A 140 6.98 -7.25 21.59
N ASP A 141 7.49 -6.57 22.61
CA ASP A 141 8.73 -6.96 23.29
C ASP A 141 8.54 -8.29 24.07
N GLU A 142 7.40 -8.49 24.73
CA GLU A 142 6.99 -9.79 25.30
C GLU A 142 6.94 -10.90 24.24
N TYR A 143 6.39 -10.63 23.04
CA TYR A 143 6.34 -11.63 21.98
C TYR A 143 7.72 -11.98 21.42
N GLU A 144 8.62 -11.02 21.20
CA GLU A 144 10.00 -11.34 20.76
C GLU A 144 10.78 -12.12 21.84
N VAL A 145 10.57 -11.85 23.13
CA VAL A 145 11.14 -12.67 24.22
C VAL A 145 10.60 -14.09 24.17
N GLY A 146 9.27 -14.28 24.11
CA GLY A 146 8.68 -15.63 24.03
C GLY A 146 9.09 -16.40 22.77
N ILE A 147 9.29 -15.73 21.64
CA ILE A 147 9.83 -16.33 20.42
C ILE A 147 11.32 -16.68 20.59
N ALA A 148 12.12 -15.87 21.29
CA ALA A 148 13.52 -16.18 21.60
C ALA A 148 13.66 -17.37 22.58
N GLU A 149 12.77 -17.48 23.57
CA GLU A 149 12.67 -18.62 24.47
C GLU A 149 12.30 -19.90 23.69
N LEU A 150 11.29 -19.86 22.82
CA LEU A 150 10.90 -20.98 21.96
C LEU A 150 12.06 -21.42 21.04
N ARG A 151 12.74 -20.47 20.38
CA ARG A 151 13.95 -20.72 19.57
C ARG A 151 15.09 -21.35 20.38
N THR A 152 15.11 -21.15 21.70
CA THR A 152 16.12 -21.71 22.61
C THR A 152 15.72 -23.12 23.07
N LEU A 153 14.45 -23.36 23.41
CA LEU A 153 13.91 -24.69 23.71
C LEU A 153 14.08 -25.64 22.51
N MET A 154 13.67 -25.23 21.31
CA MET A 154 13.84 -26.03 20.09
C MET A 154 15.31 -26.35 19.78
N ARG A 155 16.24 -25.48 20.19
CA ARG A 155 17.69 -25.75 20.07
C ARG A 155 18.11 -26.84 21.05
N ILE A 156 17.70 -26.72 22.32
CA ILE A 156 18.02 -27.69 23.38
C ILE A 156 17.44 -29.07 23.05
N GLU A 157 16.18 -29.16 22.60
CA GLU A 157 15.56 -30.43 22.19
C GLU A 157 16.30 -31.07 21.00
N LYS A 158 16.67 -30.26 19.99
CA LYS A 158 17.45 -30.72 18.83
C LYS A 158 18.85 -31.17 19.23
N ASP A 159 19.54 -30.44 20.11
CA ASP A 159 20.87 -30.82 20.61
C ASP A 159 20.80 -32.08 21.49
N HIS A 160 19.78 -32.22 22.34
CA HIS A 160 19.53 -33.42 23.16
C HIS A 160 19.25 -34.66 22.31
N CYS A 161 18.41 -34.56 21.28
CA CYS A 161 18.12 -35.65 20.34
C CYS A 161 19.36 -36.05 19.52
N ILE A 162 20.24 -35.10 19.21
CA ILE A 162 21.55 -35.40 18.60
C ILE A 162 22.45 -36.14 19.59
N SER A 163 22.52 -35.71 20.86
CA SER A 163 23.28 -36.42 21.90
C SER A 163 22.77 -37.85 22.06
N GLU A 164 21.46 -38.07 22.23
CA GLU A 164 20.89 -39.43 22.36
C GLU A 164 21.14 -40.32 21.13
N LEU A 165 21.38 -39.73 19.95
CA LEU A 165 21.78 -40.48 18.74
C LEU A 165 23.27 -40.80 18.72
N VAL A 166 24.12 -39.87 19.20
CA VAL A 166 25.57 -40.08 19.34
C VAL A 166 25.86 -41.09 20.45
N ASP A 167 25.28 -40.91 21.64
CA ASP A 167 25.46 -41.77 22.82
C ASP A 167 25.14 -43.24 22.46
N ARG A 168 23.97 -43.50 21.84
CA ARG A 168 23.60 -44.85 21.36
C ARG A 168 24.54 -45.38 20.27
N HIS A 169 25.07 -44.52 19.39
CA HIS A 169 26.02 -44.96 18.38
C HIS A 169 27.40 -45.30 19.00
N GLU A 170 27.81 -44.60 20.06
CA GLU A 170 29.00 -44.93 20.84
C GLU A 170 28.80 -46.22 21.67
N GLU A 171 27.62 -46.45 22.25
CA GLU A 171 27.23 -47.72 22.87
C GLU A 171 27.25 -48.88 21.86
N GLU A 172 26.60 -48.76 20.70
CA GLU A 172 26.63 -49.76 19.62
C GLU A 172 28.07 -50.02 19.13
N THR A 173 28.87 -48.97 18.96
CA THR A 173 30.26 -49.07 18.48
C THR A 173 31.17 -49.73 19.53
N THR A 174 31.01 -49.41 20.81
CA THR A 174 31.79 -50.04 21.89
C THR A 174 31.37 -51.50 22.12
N LEU A 175 30.07 -51.82 22.01
CA LEU A 175 29.57 -53.21 21.99
C LEU A 175 30.20 -53.99 20.84
N LEU A 176 30.08 -53.53 19.59
CA LEU A 176 30.66 -54.18 18.41
C LEU A 176 32.19 -54.31 18.50
N HIS A 177 32.88 -53.31 19.04
CA HIS A 177 34.32 -53.40 19.29
C HIS A 177 34.66 -54.46 20.34
N SER A 178 33.86 -54.57 21.40
CA SER A 178 34.03 -55.60 22.43
C SER A 178 33.79 -57.01 21.85
N GLU A 179 32.77 -57.20 21.02
CA GLU A 179 32.49 -58.46 20.34
C GLU A 179 33.61 -58.83 19.37
N LEU A 180 34.07 -57.89 18.53
CA LEU A 180 35.21 -58.09 17.64
C LEU A 180 36.49 -58.44 18.41
N SER A 181 36.73 -57.81 19.56
CA SER A 181 37.88 -58.14 20.42
C SER A 181 37.76 -59.56 21.01
N SER A 182 36.55 -59.96 21.43
CA SER A 182 36.25 -61.30 21.96
C SER A 182 36.41 -62.39 20.89
N VAL A 183 35.89 -62.15 19.67
CA VAL A 183 36.06 -63.05 18.51
C VAL A 183 37.53 -63.14 18.11
N ARG A 184 38.25 -62.02 18.06
CA ARG A 184 39.69 -62.00 17.75
C ARG A 184 40.52 -62.73 18.79
N GLN A 185 40.21 -62.58 20.09
CA GLN A 185 40.87 -63.30 21.16
C GLN A 185 40.61 -64.81 21.06
N LYS A 186 39.35 -65.23 20.87
CA LYS A 186 38.98 -66.64 20.64
C LYS A 186 39.73 -67.23 19.44
N ALA A 187 39.78 -66.51 18.31
CA ALA A 187 40.50 -66.95 17.12
C ALA A 187 41.99 -67.16 17.41
N LEU A 188 42.63 -66.20 18.08
CA LEU A 188 44.05 -66.23 18.42
C LEU A 188 44.37 -67.32 19.47
N ASP A 189 43.45 -67.64 20.37
CA ASP A 189 43.61 -68.77 21.31
C ASP A 189 43.34 -70.12 20.63
N THR A 190 42.44 -70.21 19.65
CA THR A 190 42.34 -71.42 18.79
C THR A 190 43.57 -71.60 17.90
N GLU A 191 44.18 -70.50 17.41
CA GLU A 191 45.44 -70.54 16.65
C GLU A 191 46.60 -71.07 17.52
N LYS A 192 46.72 -70.60 18.77
CA LYS A 192 47.66 -71.19 19.75
C LYS A 192 47.39 -72.68 19.98
N ALA A 193 46.14 -73.08 20.20
CA ALA A 193 45.79 -74.47 20.46
C ALA A 193 46.10 -75.39 19.27
N LEU A 194 45.80 -74.94 18.04
CA LEU A 194 46.18 -75.64 16.80
C LEU A 194 47.70 -75.68 16.62
N THR A 195 48.41 -74.59 16.92
CA THR A 195 49.89 -74.56 16.87
C THR A 195 50.50 -75.54 17.87
N GLN A 196 49.95 -75.65 19.08
CA GLN A 196 50.35 -76.63 20.09
C GLN A 196 50.05 -78.07 19.65
N GLN A 197 48.89 -78.33 19.02
CA GLN A 197 48.59 -79.64 18.43
C GLN A 197 49.57 -80.00 17.30
N VAL A 198 49.91 -79.05 16.43
CA VAL A 198 50.90 -79.26 15.36
C VAL A 198 52.29 -79.53 15.95
N GLN A 199 52.72 -78.80 16.98
CA GLN A 199 53.98 -79.04 17.69
C GLN A 199 54.00 -80.41 18.40
N GLN A 200 52.90 -80.82 19.02
CA GLN A 200 52.76 -82.14 19.63
C GLN A 200 52.87 -83.24 18.57
N ILE A 201 52.12 -83.14 17.47
CA ILE A 201 52.17 -84.11 16.35
C ILE A 201 53.56 -84.14 15.71
N GLN A 202 54.24 -83.00 15.60
CA GLN A 202 55.64 -82.95 15.15
C GLN A 202 56.58 -83.67 16.11
N SER A 203 56.48 -83.42 17.42
CA SER A 203 57.29 -84.12 18.43
C SER A 203 57.00 -85.62 18.47
N ASP A 204 55.75 -86.05 18.34
CA ASP A 204 55.37 -87.45 18.31
C ASP A 204 55.86 -88.15 17.03
N LEU A 205 55.80 -87.45 15.89
CA LEU A 205 56.39 -87.93 14.63
C LEU A 205 57.92 -88.04 14.72
N GLU A 206 58.60 -87.07 15.31
CA GLU A 206 60.05 -87.11 15.57
C GLU A 206 60.41 -88.25 16.53
N ASN A 207 59.64 -88.46 17.59
CA ASN A 207 59.78 -89.58 18.52
C ASN A 207 59.58 -90.93 17.82
N HIS A 208 58.56 -91.07 16.98
CA HIS A 208 58.33 -92.27 16.17
C HIS A 208 59.44 -92.51 15.15
N LEU A 209 59.95 -91.45 14.49
CA LEU A 209 61.08 -91.55 13.57
C LEU A 209 62.39 -91.92 14.30
N ALA A 210 62.61 -91.42 15.52
CA ALA A 210 63.75 -91.79 16.35
C ALA A 210 63.64 -93.24 16.85
N ALA A 211 62.46 -93.68 17.28
CA ALA A 211 62.19 -95.06 17.68
C ALA A 211 62.38 -96.03 16.51
N HIS A 212 61.81 -95.74 15.33
CA HIS A 212 61.98 -96.56 14.13
C HIS A 212 63.44 -96.58 13.66
N LYS A 213 64.18 -95.46 13.73
CA LYS A 213 65.63 -95.44 13.45
C LYS A 213 66.38 -96.37 14.39
N LYS A 214 66.14 -96.26 15.71
CA LYS A 214 66.75 -97.12 16.72
C LYS A 214 66.41 -98.61 16.49
N GLU A 215 65.15 -98.91 16.14
CA GLU A 215 64.72 -100.27 15.80
C GLU A 215 65.41 -100.78 14.53
N THR A 216 65.61 -99.95 13.49
CA THR A 216 66.42 -100.33 12.33
C THR A 216 67.90 -100.51 12.68
N GLU A 217 68.48 -99.69 13.56
CA GLU A 217 69.87 -99.85 14.04
C GLU A 217 70.06 -101.09 14.94
N GLU A 218 69.03 -101.49 15.69
CA GLU A 218 69.01 -102.72 16.50
C GLU A 218 68.82 -103.96 15.60
N ASN A 219 67.93 -103.90 14.60
CA ASN A 219 67.77 -104.96 13.60
C ASN A 219 69.00 -105.11 12.67
N GLU A 220 69.63 -104.02 12.25
CA GLU A 220 70.89 -104.07 11.48
C GLU A 220 72.02 -104.68 12.29
N ARG A 221 72.14 -104.36 13.60
CA ARG A 221 73.12 -105.01 14.49
C ARG A 221 72.81 -106.50 14.66
N ALA A 222 71.56 -106.88 14.93
CA ALA A 222 71.16 -108.29 15.02
C ALA A 222 71.44 -109.06 13.72
N PHE A 223 71.20 -108.44 12.56
CA PHE A 223 71.53 -109.02 11.25
C PHE A 223 73.05 -109.13 11.02
N GLN A 224 73.84 -108.14 11.44
CA GLN A 224 75.30 -108.20 11.40
C GLN A 224 75.85 -109.29 12.33
N GLU A 225 75.30 -109.45 13.52
CA GLU A 225 75.64 -110.53 14.46
C GLU A 225 75.28 -111.90 13.89
N GLN A 226 74.08 -112.08 13.32
CA GLN A 226 73.71 -113.31 12.60
C GLN A 226 74.65 -113.58 11.41
N GLN A 227 75.04 -112.54 10.66
CA GLN A 227 76.00 -112.70 9.57
C GLN A 227 77.40 -113.09 10.06
N GLN A 228 77.84 -112.60 11.23
CA GLN A 228 79.08 -113.03 11.88
C GLN A 228 79.00 -114.47 12.41
N GLN A 229 77.87 -114.87 12.99
CA GLN A 229 77.61 -116.26 13.40
C GLN A 229 77.64 -117.21 12.20
N LEU A 230 76.94 -116.88 11.11
CA LEU A 230 76.96 -117.65 9.86
C LEU A 230 78.35 -117.73 9.24
N LYS A 231 79.12 -116.64 9.23
CA LYS A 231 80.55 -116.66 8.80
C LYS A 231 81.39 -117.58 9.70
N THR A 232 81.17 -117.56 11.00
CA THR A 232 81.90 -118.41 11.97
C THR A 232 81.58 -119.89 11.73
N ILE A 233 80.30 -120.23 11.50
CA ILE A 233 79.85 -121.58 11.15
C ILE A 233 80.44 -122.01 9.79
N ILE A 234 80.49 -121.12 8.79
CA ILE A 234 81.15 -121.39 7.50
C ILE A 234 82.64 -121.70 7.71
N CYS A 235 83.35 -120.93 8.54
CA CYS A 235 84.76 -121.22 8.85
C CYS A 235 84.95 -122.53 9.63
N GLN A 236 84.03 -122.90 10.51
CA GLN A 236 84.04 -124.20 11.20
C GLN A 236 83.82 -125.35 10.20
N LEU A 237 82.82 -125.25 9.33
CA LEU A 237 82.55 -126.23 8.27
C LEU A 237 83.70 -126.31 7.24
N GLN A 238 84.38 -125.19 6.96
CA GLN A 238 85.59 -125.18 6.14
C GLN A 238 86.75 -125.94 6.82
N ALA A 239 86.97 -125.74 8.12
CA ALA A 239 87.98 -126.46 8.88
C ALA A 239 87.66 -127.98 9.00
N GLU A 240 86.39 -128.35 9.17
CA GLU A 240 85.95 -129.75 9.10
C GLU A 240 86.19 -130.36 7.71
N ASN A 241 85.92 -129.61 6.64
CA ASN A 241 86.14 -130.05 5.26
C ASN A 241 87.65 -130.18 4.94
N GLU A 242 88.50 -129.31 5.47
CA GLU A 242 89.96 -129.46 5.43
C GLU A 242 90.43 -130.69 6.23
N LEU A 243 89.90 -130.94 7.43
CA LEU A 243 90.20 -132.15 8.21
C LEU A 243 89.79 -133.43 7.46
N LEU A 244 88.59 -133.46 6.88
CA LEU A 244 88.10 -134.57 6.06
C LEU A 244 88.99 -134.78 4.82
N SER A 245 89.33 -133.72 4.09
CA SER A 245 90.23 -133.75 2.94
C SER A 245 91.63 -134.28 3.29
N ASN A 246 92.19 -133.83 4.42
CA ASN A 246 93.48 -134.30 4.92
C ASN A 246 93.43 -135.80 5.30
N SER A 247 92.35 -136.27 5.93
CA SER A 247 92.17 -137.71 6.22
C SER A 247 92.06 -138.54 4.94
N LEU A 248 91.38 -138.04 3.90
CA LEU A 248 91.23 -138.70 2.60
C LEU A 248 92.57 -138.78 1.85
N ALA A 249 93.42 -137.75 1.97
CA ALA A 249 94.79 -137.77 1.46
C ALA A 249 95.66 -138.79 2.21
N GLN A 250 95.54 -138.87 3.54
CA GLN A 250 96.31 -139.80 4.37
C GLN A 250 95.97 -141.29 4.07
N VAL A 251 94.70 -141.59 3.74
CA VAL A 251 94.28 -142.92 3.26
C VAL A 251 94.82 -143.25 1.87
N LYS A 252 94.90 -142.27 0.95
CA LYS A 252 95.49 -142.51 -0.38
C LYS A 252 97.00 -142.76 -0.33
N GLN A 253 97.71 -142.10 0.59
CA GLN A 253 99.17 -142.21 0.68
C GLN A 253 99.64 -143.59 1.19
N THR A 254 98.88 -144.24 2.09
CA THR A 254 99.28 -145.52 2.70
C THR A 254 99.07 -146.72 1.78
N VAL A 255 97.98 -146.76 1.00
CA VAL A 255 97.67 -147.87 0.07
C VAL A 255 98.72 -148.01 -1.06
N ILE A 256 99.31 -146.90 -1.49
CA ILE A 256 100.28 -146.89 -2.61
C ILE A 256 101.64 -147.47 -2.20
N GLN A 257 102.01 -147.42 -0.91
CA GLN A 257 103.33 -147.87 -0.45
C GLN A 257 103.39 -149.33 0.03
N SER A 258 102.27 -150.06 0.05
CA SER A 258 102.20 -151.45 0.51
C SER A 258 102.01 -152.50 -0.58
N MET A 259 101.75 -152.13 -1.84
CA MET A 259 101.47 -153.09 -2.93
C MET A 259 102.63 -153.34 -3.90
N ASP A 260 103.61 -152.44 -4.00
CA ASP A 260 104.75 -152.56 -4.93
C ASP A 260 105.93 -153.37 -4.37
N LYS A 261 105.67 -154.39 -3.53
CA LYS A 261 106.72 -155.29 -3.02
C LYS A 261 106.45 -156.79 -3.11
N GLU A 262 105.24 -157.21 -3.49
CA GLU A 262 104.90 -158.62 -3.70
C GLU A 262 104.16 -158.79 -5.03
N LYS A 263 104.92 -158.86 -6.13
CA LYS A 263 104.36 -158.99 -7.49
C LYS A 263 105.17 -159.85 -8.45
N GLU A 264 106.08 -160.69 -7.94
CA GLU A 264 106.94 -161.55 -8.77
C GLU A 264 107.09 -162.99 -8.22
N GLU A 265 105.97 -163.60 -7.83
CA GLU A 265 105.81 -165.06 -7.90
C GLU A 265 104.33 -165.45 -8.11
N ALA A 266 104.07 -166.71 -8.48
CA ALA A 266 102.72 -167.29 -8.68
C ALA A 266 101.83 -166.72 -9.82
N VAL A 267 102.36 -166.62 -11.05
CA VAL A 267 101.52 -166.61 -12.27
C VAL A 267 100.83 -167.96 -12.47
N LYS A 268 99.50 -168.07 -12.24
CA LYS A 268 98.53 -168.92 -13.01
C LYS A 268 97.09 -168.90 -12.46
N ALA A 269 96.13 -169.02 -13.39
CA ALA A 269 94.68 -169.27 -13.20
C ALA A 269 93.87 -168.13 -12.53
N ALA A 270 92.64 -167.80 -12.97
CA ALA A 270 91.90 -168.18 -14.19
C ALA A 270 90.84 -167.10 -14.56
N LEU A 271 90.23 -167.23 -15.75
CA LEU A 271 89.10 -166.40 -16.21
C LEU A 271 87.81 -166.71 -15.43
N SER A 272 86.83 -165.77 -15.38
CA SER A 272 85.58 -165.85 -16.18
C SER A 272 84.48 -164.85 -15.75
N GLU A 273 83.57 -164.58 -16.71
CA GLU A 273 82.11 -164.40 -16.55
C GLU A 273 81.45 -163.01 -16.27
N ALA A 274 80.15 -162.96 -16.62
CA ALA A 274 79.11 -161.98 -16.27
C ALA A 274 79.17 -160.55 -16.87
N THR A 275 78.90 -160.45 -18.19
CA THR A 275 78.35 -159.22 -18.80
C THR A 275 76.82 -159.32 -18.97
N LYS A 276 76.14 -158.16 -19.01
CA LYS A 276 74.71 -157.89 -19.35
C LYS A 276 73.69 -158.07 -18.22
N GLU A 277 72.93 -157.00 -17.94
CA GLU A 277 71.51 -156.85 -18.34
C GLU A 277 71.05 -155.37 -18.21
N PHE A 278 69.83 -155.04 -18.65
CA PHE A 278 69.10 -153.77 -18.48
C PHE A 278 69.58 -152.49 -19.19
N GLU A 279 69.57 -152.52 -20.52
CA GLU A 279 68.92 -151.45 -21.29
C GLU A 279 67.42 -151.76 -21.50
N HIS A 280 66.65 -150.75 -21.95
CA HIS A 280 65.33 -150.86 -22.60
C HIS A 280 64.09 -151.26 -21.75
N ARG A 281 63.53 -150.27 -21.03
CA ARG A 281 62.07 -149.99 -20.86
C ARG A 281 61.89 -148.71 -20.03
N LYS A 282 60.90 -147.83 -20.27
CA LYS A 282 59.83 -147.80 -21.29
C LYS A 282 59.46 -146.33 -21.58
N GLY A 283 59.52 -145.90 -22.83
CA GLY A 283 58.84 -144.69 -23.30
C GLY A 283 57.47 -145.07 -23.87
N LEU A 284 56.40 -144.60 -23.23
CA LEU A 284 54.97 -144.70 -23.60
C LEU A 284 54.22 -144.06 -22.42
N ILE A 285 53.90 -142.76 -22.39
CA ILE A 285 53.14 -141.94 -23.36
C ILE A 285 51.70 -142.46 -23.50
N GLU A 286 50.74 -141.55 -23.25
CA GLU A 286 49.26 -141.74 -23.30
C GLU A 286 48.74 -142.85 -22.36
N GLU A 287 47.81 -142.60 -21.44
CA GLU A 287 46.52 -141.87 -21.49
C GLU A 287 46.32 -141.00 -20.22
N GLN A 288 45.48 -139.96 -20.12
CA GLN A 288 44.70 -139.12 -21.06
C GLN A 288 44.61 -137.74 -20.36
N LEU A 289 44.97 -136.60 -20.96
CA LEU A 289 44.23 -135.84 -21.99
C LEU A 289 42.78 -135.46 -21.63
N LEU A 290 42.53 -134.15 -21.68
CA LEU A 290 41.24 -133.48 -21.95
C LEU A 290 40.11 -133.58 -20.90
N GLU A 291 40.24 -132.78 -19.82
CA GLU A 291 39.22 -131.78 -19.48
C GLU A 291 39.83 -130.68 -18.58
N ARG A 292 39.96 -129.40 -18.97
CA ARG A 292 39.67 -128.71 -20.24
C ARG A 292 40.73 -127.62 -20.47
N VAL A 293 41.21 -127.42 -21.70
CA VAL A 293 42.01 -126.20 -22.04
C VAL A 293 41.04 -125.02 -22.24
N LYS A 294 40.61 -124.43 -21.12
CA LYS A 294 39.84 -123.18 -20.97
C LYS A 294 39.84 -122.83 -19.47
N GLN A 295 40.16 -121.63 -19.00
CA GLN A 295 40.67 -120.40 -19.64
C GLN A 295 42.05 -120.06 -19.00
N LEU A 296 43.06 -119.52 -19.68
CA LEU A 296 43.15 -118.20 -20.34
C LEU A 296 42.74 -117.04 -19.40
N GLU A 297 43.54 -116.00 -19.16
CA GLU A 297 44.83 -115.62 -19.77
C GLU A 297 45.72 -114.91 -18.73
N ASN A 298 47.03 -115.17 -18.76
CA ASN A 298 47.95 -114.62 -17.78
C ASN A 298 48.47 -113.23 -18.19
N GLN A 299 48.16 -112.25 -17.34
CA GLN A 299 49.11 -111.29 -16.77
C GLN A 299 50.17 -110.69 -17.73
N LEU A 300 49.96 -109.44 -18.17
CA LEU A 300 51.00 -108.67 -18.84
C LEU A 300 50.98 -107.18 -18.49
N LYS A 301 52.16 -106.71 -18.04
CA LYS A 301 52.68 -105.33 -17.96
C LYS A 301 52.18 -104.38 -16.89
N GLU A 302 53.17 -103.62 -16.44
CA GLU A 302 53.15 -102.46 -15.55
C GLU A 302 54.04 -101.38 -16.22
N LYS A 303 54.01 -100.14 -15.71
CA LYS A 303 54.97 -99.03 -15.92
C LYS A 303 54.82 -98.11 -17.18
N SER A 304 54.25 -96.93 -16.89
CA SER A 304 54.89 -95.60 -16.93
C SER A 304 55.09 -94.78 -18.23
N PHE A 305 54.50 -93.57 -18.22
CA PHE A 305 55.03 -92.24 -18.66
C PHE A 305 55.44 -91.97 -20.13
N GLY A 306 55.16 -90.73 -20.59
CA GLY A 306 55.94 -90.03 -21.65
C GLY A 306 55.15 -89.56 -22.88
N ALA A 307 55.04 -88.24 -23.09
CA ALA A 307 54.24 -87.63 -24.18
C ALA A 307 55.08 -86.96 -25.29
N ARG A 308 54.52 -86.86 -26.52
CA ARG A 308 54.45 -85.67 -27.44
C ARG A 308 54.58 -86.00 -28.95
N HIS A 309 54.03 -85.09 -29.78
CA HIS A 309 54.22 -84.87 -31.24
C HIS A 309 53.65 -85.96 -32.19
N SER A 310 53.19 -85.67 -33.42
CA SER A 310 52.78 -84.40 -34.10
C SER A 310 52.03 -84.72 -35.41
N GLU A 311 51.22 -83.77 -35.94
CA GLU A 311 50.89 -83.56 -37.38
C GLU A 311 50.04 -84.64 -38.14
N ALA A 312 49.28 -84.35 -39.23
CA ALA A 312 48.78 -83.08 -39.81
C ALA A 312 47.72 -83.29 -40.94
N ILE A 313 46.90 -82.25 -41.23
CA ILE A 313 46.35 -81.83 -42.58
C ILE A 313 45.35 -82.80 -43.28
N SER A 314 44.23 -82.40 -43.93
CA SER A 314 43.48 -81.13 -44.23
C SER A 314 41.98 -81.49 -44.50
N GLU A 315 40.99 -80.77 -45.06
CA GLU A 315 40.68 -79.47 -45.75
C GLU A 315 39.17 -79.17 -45.36
N LYS A 316 38.35 -78.11 -45.65
CA LYS A 316 38.14 -77.10 -46.72
C LYS A 316 37.61 -77.68 -48.07
N GLN A 317 36.79 -77.02 -48.90
CA GLN A 317 36.18 -75.65 -48.93
C GLN A 317 34.67 -75.74 -49.32
N VAL A 318 33.86 -74.68 -49.09
CA VAL A 318 32.63 -74.30 -49.88
C VAL A 318 31.88 -73.04 -49.36
N LEU A 319 32.03 -72.68 -48.08
CA LEU A 319 31.09 -71.83 -47.31
C LEU A 319 30.99 -70.31 -47.61
N ASP A 320 31.76 -69.77 -48.56
CA ASP A 320 32.09 -68.32 -48.57
C ASP A 320 31.03 -67.38 -49.19
N THR A 321 30.12 -67.88 -50.03
CA THR A 321 29.15 -67.03 -50.76
C THR A 321 27.83 -66.79 -50.03
N ASP A 322 27.26 -67.80 -49.36
CA ASP A 322 25.96 -67.70 -48.65
C ASP A 322 26.04 -66.75 -47.43
N LEU A 323 27.22 -66.68 -46.80
CA LEU A 323 27.51 -65.74 -45.71
C LEU A 323 27.56 -64.27 -46.18
N GLN A 324 28.09 -64.01 -47.37
CA GLN A 324 28.24 -62.67 -47.92
C GLN A 324 26.88 -62.03 -48.25
N GLU A 325 25.95 -62.81 -48.81
CA GLU A 325 24.61 -62.33 -49.21
C GLU A 325 23.73 -62.07 -47.98
N ARG A 326 23.69 -63.01 -47.01
CA ARG A 326 22.97 -62.82 -45.73
C ARG A 326 23.45 -61.60 -44.94
N LEU A 327 24.77 -61.37 -44.89
CA LEU A 327 25.33 -60.21 -44.19
C LEU A 327 24.90 -58.88 -44.85
N GLN A 328 24.73 -58.88 -46.18
CA GLN A 328 24.24 -57.74 -46.92
C GLN A 328 22.73 -57.52 -46.69
N GLU A 329 21.93 -58.59 -46.66
CA GLU A 329 20.49 -58.54 -46.34
C GLU A 329 20.24 -58.04 -44.91
N GLU A 330 20.93 -58.58 -43.90
CA GLU A 330 20.86 -58.07 -42.52
C GLU A 330 21.32 -56.60 -42.43
N SER A 331 22.38 -56.23 -43.17
CA SER A 331 22.87 -54.85 -43.22
C SER A 331 21.89 -53.86 -43.85
N VAL A 332 20.99 -54.32 -44.73
CA VAL A 332 19.89 -53.51 -45.27
C VAL A 332 18.70 -53.51 -44.30
N ALA A 333 18.30 -54.66 -43.78
CA ALA A 333 17.19 -54.79 -42.83
C ALA A 333 17.40 -53.93 -41.56
N LEU A 334 18.62 -53.93 -41.01
CA LEU A 334 18.99 -53.10 -39.85
C LEU A 334 18.96 -51.60 -40.17
N ARG A 335 19.28 -51.18 -41.40
CA ARG A 335 19.15 -49.76 -41.80
C ARG A 335 17.69 -49.36 -41.92
N THR A 336 16.87 -50.16 -42.61
CA THR A 336 15.42 -49.92 -42.70
C THR A 336 14.79 -49.88 -41.30
N GLN A 337 15.21 -50.75 -40.38
CA GLN A 337 14.74 -50.76 -39.00
C GLN A 337 15.17 -49.51 -38.21
N LEU A 338 16.37 -48.98 -38.45
CA LEU A 338 16.83 -47.71 -37.86
C LEU A 338 16.08 -46.51 -38.45
N GLU A 339 15.88 -46.46 -39.76
CA GLU A 339 15.11 -45.41 -40.45
C GLU A 339 13.64 -45.39 -39.97
N ASP A 340 13.02 -46.56 -39.81
CA ASP A 340 11.67 -46.70 -39.24
C ASP A 340 11.59 -46.29 -37.76
N LEU A 341 12.65 -46.48 -36.98
CA LEU A 341 12.74 -46.04 -35.58
C LEU A 341 12.98 -44.52 -35.47
N GLU A 342 13.81 -43.96 -36.34
CA GLU A 342 14.02 -42.50 -36.43
C GLU A 342 12.76 -41.79 -36.93
N LYS A 343 12.06 -42.37 -37.91
CA LYS A 343 10.75 -41.88 -38.38
C LYS A 343 9.72 -41.89 -37.25
N ARG A 344 9.57 -43.02 -36.53
CA ARG A 344 8.68 -43.11 -35.35
C ARG A 344 9.06 -42.09 -34.26
N LYS A 345 10.34 -41.93 -33.94
CA LYS A 345 10.85 -40.89 -33.03
C LYS A 345 10.43 -39.48 -33.45
N ASN A 346 10.48 -39.18 -34.74
CA ASN A 346 10.09 -37.88 -35.27
C ASN A 346 8.56 -37.68 -35.26
N GLU A 347 7.77 -38.72 -35.55
CA GLU A 347 6.30 -38.71 -35.45
C GLU A 347 5.83 -38.57 -33.99
N GLU A 348 6.45 -39.29 -33.05
CA GLU A 348 6.28 -39.13 -31.60
C GLU A 348 6.63 -37.70 -31.15
N LEU A 349 7.74 -37.12 -31.62
CA LEU A 349 8.15 -35.77 -31.25
C LEU A 349 7.18 -34.70 -31.79
N GLN A 350 6.65 -34.86 -33.01
CA GLN A 350 5.67 -33.92 -33.58
C GLN A 350 4.29 -34.05 -32.93
N THR A 351 3.85 -35.27 -32.58
CA THR A 351 2.60 -35.47 -31.83
C THR A 351 2.71 -34.93 -30.41
N LEU A 352 3.83 -35.14 -29.71
CA LEU A 352 4.11 -34.55 -28.39
C LEU A 352 4.12 -33.01 -28.46
N LYS A 353 4.80 -32.43 -29.46
CA LYS A 353 4.82 -30.97 -29.69
C LYS A 353 3.43 -30.40 -29.97
N THR A 354 2.62 -31.10 -30.75
CA THR A 354 1.24 -30.70 -31.05
C THR A 354 0.36 -30.78 -29.80
N SER A 355 0.52 -31.84 -29.00
CA SER A 355 -0.16 -32.01 -27.72
C SER A 355 0.20 -30.90 -26.73
N LEU A 356 1.49 -30.56 -26.59
CA LEU A 356 1.96 -29.48 -25.72
C LEU A 356 1.39 -28.11 -26.11
N ILE A 357 1.27 -27.81 -27.41
CA ILE A 357 0.64 -26.57 -27.89
C ILE A 357 -0.86 -26.56 -27.56
N ALA A 358 -1.56 -27.68 -27.75
CA ALA A 358 -2.98 -27.81 -27.40
C ALA A 358 -3.22 -27.69 -25.88
N GLU A 359 -2.33 -28.26 -25.06
CA GLU A 359 -2.38 -28.16 -23.60
C GLU A 359 -2.14 -26.71 -23.15
N GLN A 360 -1.10 -26.05 -23.65
CA GLN A 360 -0.81 -24.64 -23.34
C GLN A 360 -1.97 -23.72 -23.73
N GLN A 361 -2.56 -23.91 -24.92
CA GLN A 361 -3.73 -23.15 -25.35
C GLN A 361 -4.97 -23.43 -24.49
N THR A 362 -5.20 -24.69 -24.10
CA THR A 362 -6.30 -25.08 -23.20
C THR A 362 -6.13 -24.46 -21.81
N ASN A 363 -4.93 -24.51 -21.25
CA ASN A 363 -4.60 -23.93 -19.95
C ASN A 363 -4.77 -22.40 -19.97
N PHE A 364 -4.20 -21.71 -20.98
CA PHE A 364 -4.38 -20.27 -21.20
C PHE A 364 -5.86 -19.88 -21.32
N ASN A 365 -6.63 -20.57 -22.18
CA ASN A 365 -8.07 -20.32 -22.34
C ASN A 365 -8.84 -20.53 -21.02
N THR A 366 -8.46 -21.53 -20.22
CA THR A 366 -9.07 -21.81 -18.92
C THR A 366 -8.75 -20.72 -17.89
N VAL A 367 -7.50 -20.27 -17.80
CA VAL A 367 -7.08 -19.15 -16.93
C VAL A 367 -7.79 -17.86 -17.35
N LEU A 368 -7.79 -17.53 -18.64
CA LEU A 368 -8.49 -16.37 -19.19
C LEU A 368 -9.99 -16.39 -18.88
N THR A 369 -10.64 -17.57 -18.95
CA THR A 369 -12.06 -17.73 -18.61
C THR A 369 -12.30 -17.54 -17.12
N ARG A 370 -11.43 -18.08 -16.25
CA ARG A 370 -11.51 -17.88 -14.78
C ARG A 370 -11.36 -16.40 -14.40
N GLU A 371 -10.36 -15.71 -14.95
CA GLU A 371 -10.15 -14.29 -14.64
C GLU A 371 -11.24 -13.39 -15.23
N LYS A 372 -11.78 -13.72 -16.42
CA LYS A 372 -12.98 -13.06 -16.94
C LYS A 372 -14.17 -13.25 -15.99
N MET A 373 -14.41 -14.48 -15.50
CA MET A 373 -15.50 -14.77 -14.57
C MET A 373 -15.35 -14.04 -13.24
N LYS A 374 -14.15 -14.00 -12.64
CA LYS A 374 -13.85 -13.20 -11.45
C LYS A 374 -14.12 -11.71 -11.67
N LYS A 375 -13.68 -11.16 -12.82
CA LYS A 375 -13.92 -9.76 -13.16
C LYS A 375 -15.43 -9.47 -13.28
N GLU A 376 -16.18 -10.36 -13.90
CA GLU A 376 -17.64 -10.25 -14.01
C GLU A 376 -18.32 -10.31 -12.64
N GLN A 377 -17.88 -11.21 -11.75
CA GLN A 377 -18.35 -11.28 -10.36
C GLN A 377 -18.10 -9.99 -9.60
N ILE A 378 -16.89 -9.42 -9.68
CA ILE A 378 -16.54 -8.14 -9.04
C ILE A 378 -17.37 -6.99 -9.61
N ILE A 379 -17.61 -6.95 -10.93
CA ILE A 379 -18.48 -5.95 -11.56
C ILE A 379 -19.91 -6.06 -11.04
N ASN A 380 -20.46 -7.28 -10.96
CA ASN A 380 -21.82 -7.51 -10.46
C ASN A 380 -21.94 -7.16 -8.96
N GLU A 381 -20.97 -7.54 -8.13
CA GLU A 381 -20.92 -7.11 -6.72
C GLU A 381 -20.88 -5.58 -6.57
N LEU A 382 -20.11 -4.88 -7.41
CA LEU A 382 -20.03 -3.42 -7.39
C LEU A 382 -21.34 -2.77 -7.87
N ASN A 383 -21.99 -3.34 -8.89
CA ASN A 383 -23.30 -2.90 -9.37
C ASN A 383 -24.39 -3.11 -8.30
N ASP A 384 -24.40 -4.25 -7.60
CA ASP A 384 -25.34 -4.51 -6.49
C ASP A 384 -25.10 -3.57 -5.30
N LYS A 385 -23.84 -3.29 -4.97
CA LYS A 385 -23.48 -2.32 -3.92
C LYS A 385 -23.91 -0.90 -4.34
N LEU A 386 -23.68 -0.51 -5.59
CA LEU A 386 -24.14 0.77 -6.14
C LEU A 386 -25.66 0.89 -6.11
N LYS A 387 -26.39 -0.13 -6.56
CA LYS A 387 -27.86 -0.17 -6.57
C LYS A 387 -28.43 0.00 -5.15
N LYS A 388 -27.89 -0.71 -4.16
CA LYS A 388 -28.29 -0.59 -2.75
C LYS A 388 -28.00 0.79 -2.16
N ILE A 389 -26.91 1.44 -2.58
CA ILE A 389 -26.58 2.81 -2.16
C ILE A 389 -27.56 3.80 -2.79
N THR A 390 -27.90 3.67 -4.08
CA THR A 390 -28.93 4.52 -4.73
C THR A 390 -30.30 4.33 -4.08
N GLU A 391 -30.72 3.09 -3.85
CA GLU A 391 -31.98 2.76 -3.16
C GLU A 391 -32.02 3.25 -1.71
N GLN A 392 -30.88 3.43 -1.06
CA GLN A 392 -30.78 4.09 0.25
C GLN A 392 -30.87 5.61 0.11
N GLN A 393 -30.13 6.20 -0.83
CA GLN A 393 -30.13 7.63 -1.08
C GLN A 393 -31.52 8.18 -1.49
N GLU A 394 -32.32 7.40 -2.22
CA GLU A 394 -33.72 7.74 -2.53
C GLU A 394 -34.59 7.72 -1.27
N ARG A 395 -34.50 6.69 -0.43
CA ARG A 395 -35.24 6.61 0.84
C ARG A 395 -34.83 7.70 1.84
N ASP A 396 -33.54 8.03 1.91
CA ASP A 396 -33.01 9.11 2.75
C ASP A 396 -33.49 10.48 2.25
N LYS A 397 -33.53 10.69 0.92
CA LYS A 397 -34.09 11.90 0.30
C LYS A 397 -35.57 12.06 0.65
N ASP A 398 -36.37 11.01 0.49
CA ASP A 398 -37.82 11.06 0.73
C ASP A 398 -38.12 11.27 2.24
N LEU A 399 -37.30 10.73 3.13
CA LEU A 399 -37.33 11.02 4.56
C LEU A 399 -36.97 12.48 4.87
N ILE A 400 -35.93 13.04 4.24
CA ILE A 400 -35.56 14.46 4.38
C ILE A 400 -36.65 15.38 3.85
N GLU A 401 -37.30 15.03 2.73
CA GLU A 401 -38.42 15.79 2.17
C GLU A 401 -39.64 15.79 3.11
N THR A 402 -39.93 14.64 3.73
CA THR A 402 -40.97 14.50 4.77
C THR A 402 -40.63 15.35 6.00
N LEU A 403 -39.46 15.18 6.60
CA LEU A 403 -39.04 15.94 7.79
C LEU A 403 -38.93 17.44 7.53
N SER A 404 -38.58 17.86 6.32
CA SER A 404 -38.57 19.27 5.93
C SER A 404 -39.99 19.85 5.78
N LYS A 405 -40.96 19.04 5.36
CA LYS A 405 -42.38 19.41 5.34
C LYS A 405 -42.93 19.55 6.75
N ASP A 406 -42.70 18.54 7.60
CA ASP A 406 -43.17 18.53 8.99
C ASP A 406 -42.58 19.72 9.78
N ARG A 407 -41.30 20.05 9.57
CA ARG A 407 -40.67 21.24 10.14
C ARG A 407 -41.31 22.55 9.66
N ALA A 408 -41.74 22.62 8.41
CA ALA A 408 -42.42 23.81 7.88
C ALA A 408 -43.84 23.96 8.46
N GLU A 409 -44.58 22.86 8.63
CA GLU A 409 -45.89 22.84 9.27
C GLU A 409 -45.79 23.24 10.75
N MET A 410 -44.82 22.68 11.50
CA MET A 410 -44.52 23.07 12.89
C MET A 410 -44.12 24.54 13.03
N LEU A 411 -43.33 25.10 12.10
CA LEU A 411 -42.98 26.53 12.10
C LEU A 411 -44.20 27.42 11.80
N GLN A 412 -45.10 26.98 10.91
CA GLN A 412 -46.35 27.68 10.65
C GLN A 412 -47.29 27.62 11.87
N GLU A 413 -47.28 26.52 12.64
CA GLU A 413 -48.04 26.41 13.89
C GLU A 413 -47.45 27.27 15.02
N LYS A 414 -46.11 27.26 15.24
CA LYS A 414 -45.44 28.20 16.17
C LYS A 414 -45.85 29.65 15.85
N LYS A 415 -45.80 30.05 14.58
CA LYS A 415 -46.18 31.41 14.15
C LYS A 415 -47.66 31.74 14.43
N LYS A 416 -48.59 30.80 14.18
CA LYS A 416 -50.02 30.98 14.53
C LYS A 416 -50.19 31.18 16.04
N LEU A 417 -49.55 30.34 16.86
CA LEU A 417 -49.63 30.43 18.31
C LEU A 417 -49.02 31.74 18.85
N GLU A 418 -47.94 32.24 18.25
CA GLU A 418 -47.36 33.55 18.56
C GLU A 418 -48.30 34.71 18.18
N GLU A 419 -48.98 34.63 17.04
CA GLU A 419 -50.02 35.58 16.62
C GLU A 419 -51.23 35.55 17.58
N GLU A 420 -51.67 34.37 18.01
CA GLU A 420 -52.74 34.19 19.01
C GLU A 420 -52.35 34.78 20.37
N LEU A 421 -51.10 34.54 20.81
CA LEU A 421 -50.57 34.99 22.09
C LEU A 421 -50.37 36.52 22.11
N ASN A 422 -49.89 37.11 21.01
CA ASN A 422 -49.81 38.56 20.87
C ASN A 422 -51.19 39.23 20.74
N ARG A 423 -52.18 38.56 20.11
CA ARG A 423 -53.59 38.98 20.12
C ARG A 423 -54.16 38.99 21.54
N LEU A 424 -53.90 37.95 22.34
CA LEU A 424 -54.29 37.86 23.75
C LEU A 424 -53.64 38.96 24.60
N ARG A 425 -52.32 39.18 24.47
CA ARG A 425 -51.61 40.29 25.14
C ARG A 425 -52.20 41.65 24.78
N SER A 426 -52.50 41.88 23.51
CA SER A 426 -53.11 43.14 23.03
C SER A 426 -54.50 43.36 23.65
N SER A 427 -55.31 42.32 23.75
CA SER A 427 -56.63 42.38 24.40
C SER A 427 -56.54 42.69 25.90
N ALA A 428 -55.55 42.10 26.59
CA ALA A 428 -55.29 42.36 28.01
C ALA A 428 -54.87 43.81 28.29
N LEU A 429 -54.03 44.41 27.42
CA LEU A 429 -53.62 45.81 27.54
C LEU A 429 -54.77 46.80 27.33
N VAL A 430 -55.73 46.49 26.46
CA VAL A 430 -56.97 47.29 26.33
C VAL A 430 -57.84 47.18 27.58
N SER A 431 -57.76 46.06 28.31
CA SER A 431 -58.56 45.82 29.52
C SER A 431 -58.00 46.51 30.77
N SER A 432 -56.67 46.74 30.84
CA SER A 432 -56.03 47.43 31.97
C SER A 432 -56.12 48.96 31.89
N ALA A 433 -56.35 49.54 30.71
CA ALA A 433 -56.46 50.99 30.51
C ALA A 433 -57.68 51.66 31.22
N PHE A 434 -58.64 50.88 31.74
CA PHE A 434 -59.86 51.40 32.38
C PHE A 434 -59.77 51.59 33.91
N PHE A 435 -58.68 51.20 34.58
CA PHE A 435 -58.59 51.17 36.05
C PHE A 435 -57.31 51.80 36.62
N SER A 436 -57.08 53.10 36.38
CA SER A 436 -56.12 53.90 37.18
C SER A 436 -56.39 55.41 37.12
N ALA A 437 -57.45 55.86 37.79
CA ALA A 437 -57.66 57.27 38.10
C ALA A 437 -58.62 57.45 39.30
N ASN A 438 -58.11 57.48 40.54
CA ASN A 438 -58.61 58.39 41.61
C ASN A 438 -57.88 58.24 42.97
N GLN A 439 -57.31 59.38 43.42
CA GLN A 439 -57.31 59.92 44.80
C GLN A 439 -56.43 59.24 45.91
N PRO A 440 -56.14 59.97 47.03
CA PRO A 440 -54.97 59.70 47.89
C PRO A 440 -55.27 59.61 49.42
N ASP A 441 -54.19 59.69 50.22
CA ASP A 441 -54.09 60.05 51.65
C ASP A 441 -54.61 59.09 52.75
N ALA A 442 -53.67 58.53 53.53
CA ALA A 442 -53.78 58.29 54.98
C ALA A 442 -52.38 58.12 55.61
N GLN A 443 -52.24 58.29 56.93
CA GLN A 443 -50.95 58.29 57.65
C GLN A 443 -50.80 57.15 58.70
N ALA A 444 -49.54 56.93 59.09
CA ALA A 444 -49.05 56.59 60.45
C ALA A 444 -48.81 55.11 60.87
N ALA A 445 -47.68 54.95 61.58
CA ALA A 445 -47.19 53.79 62.38
C ALA A 445 -46.90 52.46 61.64
N GLY A 446 -45.93 51.64 62.09
CA GLY A 446 -44.87 51.91 63.07
C GLY A 446 -44.13 50.68 63.63
N ALA A 447 -42.79 50.68 63.47
CA ALA A 447 -41.76 50.00 64.30
C ALA A 447 -41.37 48.50 64.08
N TYR A 448 -40.05 48.29 64.11
CA TYR A 448 -39.23 47.08 64.37
C TYR A 448 -39.28 45.80 63.51
N SER A 449 -38.30 45.71 62.60
CA SER A 449 -37.13 44.78 62.65
C SER A 449 -37.31 43.26 62.48
N ALA A 450 -36.82 42.76 61.34
CA ALA A 450 -36.07 41.51 61.20
C ALA A 450 -35.13 41.58 59.98
N GLU A 451 -33.98 40.88 60.00
CA GLU A 451 -32.99 40.89 58.91
C GLU A 451 -33.14 39.68 57.96
N ALA A 452 -33.23 39.94 56.64
CA ALA A 452 -32.80 39.02 55.57
C ALA A 452 -32.82 39.76 54.21
N PRO A 453 -31.73 39.77 53.41
CA PRO A 453 -31.71 40.46 52.12
C PRO A 453 -32.29 39.61 50.98
N VAL A 454 -33.41 40.05 50.40
CA VAL A 454 -33.95 39.51 49.13
C VAL A 454 -34.44 40.67 48.25
N ASP A 455 -33.51 41.45 47.70
CA ASP A 455 -33.79 42.49 46.70
C ASP A 455 -33.53 41.95 45.28
N SER A 456 -34.51 41.22 44.76
CA SER A 456 -34.53 40.69 43.39
C SER A 456 -35.28 41.63 42.43
N GLU A 457 -34.99 42.94 42.43
CA GLU A 457 -35.59 43.84 41.43
C GLU A 457 -34.77 45.12 41.13
N ARG A 458 -33.97 45.08 40.05
CA ARG A 458 -33.70 46.22 39.13
C ARG A 458 -32.69 45.84 38.02
N LEU A 459 -33.21 45.44 36.86
CA LEU A 459 -32.80 45.89 35.52
C LEU A 459 -33.62 45.16 34.43
N ALA A 460 -34.94 45.36 34.44
CA ALA A 460 -35.81 44.90 33.37
C ALA A 460 -35.79 45.89 32.19
N SER A 461 -34.74 45.83 31.37
CA SER A 461 -34.63 46.50 30.06
C SER A 461 -33.52 45.85 29.23
N VAL A 462 -33.68 45.85 27.90
CA VAL A 462 -32.80 45.18 26.92
C VAL A 462 -32.80 43.64 27.06
N ALA A 463 -33.90 43.02 26.60
CA ALA A 463 -33.97 41.58 26.33
C ALA A 463 -34.75 41.32 25.03
N ALA A 464 -34.09 41.57 23.90
CA ALA A 464 -34.56 41.22 22.56
C ALA A 464 -33.39 40.73 21.71
N ILE A 465 -33.65 39.76 20.83
CA ILE A 465 -32.68 39.05 19.95
C ILE A 465 -31.76 38.09 20.73
N GLY A 466 -31.90 36.78 20.48
CA GLY A 466 -31.03 35.74 21.10
C GLY A 466 -31.60 34.32 21.19
N GLU A 467 -32.43 33.85 20.25
CA GLU A 467 -32.97 32.47 20.27
C GLU A 467 -32.04 31.48 19.53
N ASP A 468 -31.07 30.88 20.23
CA ASP A 468 -30.44 29.62 19.81
C ASP A 468 -29.82 28.85 21.01
N GLY A 469 -29.77 27.51 20.91
CA GLY A 469 -28.71 26.71 21.54
C GLY A 469 -28.68 26.51 23.05
N ARG A 470 -29.80 26.23 23.74
CA ARG A 470 -29.77 25.55 25.06
C ARG A 470 -30.55 24.23 25.04
N ILE A 471 -29.89 23.15 25.44
CA ILE A 471 -30.46 21.82 25.65
C ILE A 471 -30.35 21.52 27.15
N ASP A 472 -31.43 21.06 27.78
CA ASP A 472 -31.49 20.88 29.23
C ASP A 472 -30.62 19.72 29.75
N PRO A 473 -29.86 19.91 30.84
CA PRO A 473 -29.07 18.87 31.50
C PRO A 473 -29.97 17.99 32.40
N ALA A 474 -30.82 17.16 31.78
CA ALA A 474 -31.83 16.35 32.47
C ALA A 474 -31.59 14.81 32.39
N VAL A 475 -30.41 14.37 31.97
CA VAL A 475 -30.10 12.94 31.68
C VAL A 475 -29.09 12.32 32.66
N GLU A 476 -28.43 13.13 33.50
CA GLU A 476 -27.33 12.70 34.39
C GLU A 476 -27.82 12.08 35.72
N ALA A 477 -28.87 11.24 35.66
CA ALA A 477 -29.48 10.60 36.82
C ALA A 477 -29.45 9.06 36.78
N SER A 478 -28.75 8.44 35.82
CA SER A 478 -28.78 6.99 35.57
C SER A 478 -27.41 6.37 35.26
N MET A 479 -26.42 6.57 36.14
CA MET A 479 -25.09 5.93 36.03
C MET A 479 -24.61 5.17 37.27
N MET A 480 -25.31 5.23 38.41
CA MET A 480 -24.85 4.65 39.69
C MET A 480 -25.31 3.20 39.96
N ALA A 481 -25.87 2.49 38.97
CA ALA A 481 -26.53 1.19 39.18
C ALA A 481 -26.07 0.06 38.23
N VAL A 482 -24.86 0.14 37.66
CA VAL A 482 -24.36 -0.81 36.62
C VAL A 482 -23.19 -1.69 37.09
N HIS A 483 -22.64 -1.46 38.29
CA HIS A 483 -21.34 -2.00 38.70
C HIS A 483 -21.28 -3.51 39.07
N GLU A 484 -22.41 -4.24 38.98
CA GLU A 484 -22.49 -5.67 39.35
C GLU A 484 -22.90 -6.62 38.20
N ASN A 485 -22.96 -6.16 36.95
CA ASN A 485 -23.44 -6.97 35.80
C ASN A 485 -22.45 -7.07 34.61
N ILE A 486 -21.14 -7.01 34.87
CA ILE A 486 -20.10 -7.09 33.84
C ILE A 486 -19.88 -8.53 33.32
N THR A 487 -20.09 -9.54 34.16
CA THR A 487 -19.68 -10.94 33.89
C THR A 487 -20.55 -11.70 32.88
N MET A 488 -21.69 -11.15 32.44
CA MET A 488 -22.63 -11.79 31.49
C MET A 488 -23.16 -10.82 30.42
N LEU A 489 -22.26 -10.02 29.82
CA LEU A 489 -22.56 -9.36 28.55
C LEU A 489 -22.57 -10.40 27.41
N SER A 490 -23.77 -10.80 26.99
CA SER A 490 -23.97 -11.61 25.78
C SER A 490 -23.20 -11.06 24.58
N GLU A 491 -22.65 -11.95 23.75
CA GLU A 491 -21.91 -11.61 22.52
C GLU A 491 -22.69 -10.63 21.63
N GLU A 492 -24.02 -10.76 21.55
CA GLU A 492 -24.87 -9.86 20.77
C GLU A 492 -24.83 -8.41 21.31
N LYS A 493 -24.76 -8.20 22.63
CA LYS A 493 -24.59 -6.85 23.21
C LYS A 493 -23.22 -6.26 22.90
N GLN A 494 -22.16 -7.06 22.91
CA GLN A 494 -20.82 -6.59 22.53
C GLN A 494 -20.77 -6.24 21.03
N ARG A 495 -21.44 -7.04 20.20
CA ARG A 495 -21.58 -6.79 18.76
C ARG A 495 -22.38 -5.52 18.45
N ILE A 496 -23.49 -5.28 19.15
CA ILE A 496 -24.30 -4.06 19.02
C ILE A 496 -23.43 -2.83 19.35
N LEU A 497 -22.73 -2.82 20.49
CA LEU A 497 -21.84 -1.71 20.89
C LEU A 497 -20.73 -1.41 19.86
N LEU A 498 -20.17 -2.45 19.24
CA LEU A 498 -19.17 -2.31 18.17
C LEU A 498 -19.78 -1.73 16.88
N LEU A 499 -21.01 -2.14 16.54
CA LEU A 499 -21.74 -1.64 15.37
C LEU A 499 -22.16 -0.17 15.57
N GLU A 500 -22.67 0.20 16.75
CA GLU A 500 -23.00 1.58 17.13
C GLU A 500 -21.77 2.51 17.03
N ARG A 501 -20.62 2.08 17.57
CA ARG A 501 -19.36 2.83 17.46
C ARG A 501 -18.89 2.96 16.01
N THR A 502 -19.10 1.93 15.19
CA THR A 502 -18.75 1.95 13.76
C THR A 502 -19.69 2.86 12.96
N LEU A 503 -20.98 2.88 13.29
CA LEU A 503 -21.99 3.75 12.70
C LEU A 503 -21.66 5.22 12.98
N HIS A 504 -21.40 5.58 14.24
CA HIS A 504 -21.04 6.95 14.62
C HIS A 504 -19.81 7.47 13.87
N MET A 505 -18.74 6.67 13.74
CA MET A 505 -17.57 7.07 12.95
C MET A 505 -17.89 7.24 11.45
N LYS A 506 -18.86 6.50 10.91
CA LYS A 506 -19.29 6.64 9.51
C LYS A 506 -20.21 7.83 9.29
N GLU A 507 -21.08 8.15 10.24
CA GLU A 507 -21.88 9.37 10.24
C GLU A 507 -21.00 10.61 10.36
N GLU A 508 -19.98 10.60 11.21
CA GLU A 508 -19.00 11.69 11.34
C GLU A 508 -18.14 11.84 10.07
N GLU A 509 -17.69 10.74 9.47
CA GLU A 509 -17.00 10.78 8.17
C GLU A 509 -17.89 11.35 7.06
N ASN A 510 -19.17 10.93 7.01
CA ASN A 510 -20.15 11.42 6.03
C ASN A 510 -20.47 12.91 6.25
N LYS A 511 -20.63 13.36 7.51
CA LYS A 511 -20.78 14.77 7.89
C LYS A 511 -19.58 15.61 7.43
N ARG A 512 -18.35 15.11 7.63
CA ARG A 512 -17.11 15.75 7.15
C ARG A 512 -17.02 15.79 5.62
N LEU A 513 -17.44 14.72 4.93
CA LEU A 513 -17.48 14.68 3.47
C LEU A 513 -18.52 15.64 2.89
N ASN A 514 -19.72 15.72 3.47
CA ASN A 514 -20.75 16.69 3.11
C ASN A 514 -20.30 18.13 3.38
N GLN A 515 -19.69 18.42 4.53
CA GLN A 515 -19.10 19.73 4.81
C GLN A 515 -18.04 20.12 3.77
N ARG A 516 -17.20 19.16 3.35
CA ARG A 516 -16.21 19.37 2.29
C ARG A 516 -16.85 19.58 0.91
N LEU A 517 -17.90 18.84 0.58
CA LEU A 517 -18.66 18.98 -0.67
C LEU A 517 -19.40 20.33 -0.74
N MET A 518 -20.03 20.76 0.34
CA MET A 518 -20.63 22.09 0.48
C MET A 518 -19.57 23.20 0.34
N SER A 519 -18.44 23.07 1.03
CA SER A 519 -17.30 24.01 0.93
C SER A 519 -16.77 24.11 -0.51
N GLN A 520 -16.59 22.96 -1.18
CA GLN A 520 -16.14 22.92 -2.58
C GLN A 520 -17.17 23.57 -3.51
N SER A 521 -18.45 23.25 -3.35
CA SER A 521 -19.56 23.81 -4.13
C SER A 521 -19.61 25.33 -4.03
N MET A 522 -19.62 25.87 -2.81
CA MET A 522 -19.66 27.31 -2.54
C MET A 522 -18.40 28.04 -3.03
N SER A 523 -17.21 27.44 -2.85
CA SER A 523 -15.96 28.00 -3.37
C SER A 523 -15.97 28.17 -4.90
N SER A 524 -16.63 27.25 -5.61
CA SER A 524 -16.72 27.25 -7.07
C SER A 524 -17.65 28.35 -7.61
N VAL A 525 -18.50 28.95 -6.78
CA VAL A 525 -19.42 30.03 -7.15
C VAL A 525 -18.80 31.39 -6.86
N SER A 526 -18.23 31.57 -5.66
CA SER A 526 -17.67 32.86 -5.19
C SER A 526 -16.65 33.49 -6.16
N SER A 527 -15.82 32.68 -6.82
CA SER A 527 -14.77 33.18 -7.72
C SER A 527 -15.25 33.62 -9.11
N ARG A 528 -16.47 33.31 -9.54
CA ARG A 528 -16.85 33.38 -10.98
C ARG A 528 -16.95 34.81 -11.54
N HIS A 529 -17.15 35.81 -10.70
CA HIS A 529 -17.39 37.21 -11.10
C HIS A 529 -16.54 38.23 -10.32
N SER A 530 -15.37 37.84 -9.80
CA SER A 530 -14.50 38.81 -9.13
C SER A 530 -14.04 39.89 -10.11
N GLU A 531 -14.24 41.17 -9.79
CA GLU A 531 -13.77 42.32 -10.58
C GLU A 531 -12.23 42.53 -10.51
N LYS A 532 -11.49 41.45 -10.24
CA LYS A 532 -10.02 41.43 -10.15
C LYS A 532 -9.45 41.20 -11.54
N ILE A 533 -8.53 42.08 -11.94
CA ILE A 533 -7.81 41.97 -13.22
C ILE A 533 -6.75 40.87 -13.10
N ALA A 534 -6.78 39.88 -13.99
CA ALA A 534 -5.71 38.91 -14.15
C ALA A 534 -4.47 39.59 -14.75
N ILE A 535 -3.28 39.22 -14.27
CA ILE A 535 -1.98 39.81 -14.66
C ILE A 535 -0.95 38.79 -15.15
N ARG A 536 -1.31 37.50 -15.14
CA ARG A 536 -0.50 36.37 -15.60
C ARG A 536 -1.42 35.16 -15.81
N ASP A 537 -0.94 34.14 -16.53
CA ASP A 537 -1.56 32.81 -16.61
C ASP A 537 -3.03 32.79 -17.13
N PHE A 538 -3.40 33.82 -17.91
CA PHE A 538 -4.77 34.13 -18.35
C PHE A 538 -5.55 32.93 -18.90
N GLN A 539 -6.77 32.72 -18.40
CA GLN A 539 -7.73 31.71 -18.84
C GLN A 539 -8.94 32.32 -19.56
N VAL A 540 -9.77 31.46 -20.16
CA VAL A 540 -11.04 31.89 -20.76
C VAL A 540 -12.01 32.28 -19.65
N GLY A 541 -12.55 33.49 -19.75
CA GLY A 541 -13.42 34.10 -18.74
C GLY A 541 -12.73 35.16 -17.86
N ASP A 542 -11.41 35.29 -17.90
CA ASP A 542 -10.68 36.25 -17.06
C ASP A 542 -10.95 37.71 -17.49
N LEU A 543 -11.08 38.60 -16.50
CA LEU A 543 -11.03 40.05 -16.68
C LEU A 543 -9.58 40.49 -16.87
N VAL A 544 -9.30 41.21 -17.95
CA VAL A 544 -7.95 41.65 -18.33
C VAL A 544 -7.91 43.13 -18.69
N LEU A 545 -6.81 43.77 -18.32
CA LEU A 545 -6.46 45.12 -18.78
C LEU A 545 -5.73 45.00 -20.12
N ILE A 546 -6.27 45.65 -21.15
CA ILE A 546 -5.71 45.70 -22.49
C ILE A 546 -5.12 47.10 -22.68
N ILE A 547 -3.85 47.19 -23.00
CA ILE A 547 -3.10 48.44 -23.17
C ILE A 547 -2.55 48.56 -24.60
N LEU A 548 -2.34 49.78 -25.08
CA LEU A 548 -1.58 50.02 -26.31
C LEU A 548 -0.07 49.93 -26.01
N ASP A 549 0.64 49.04 -26.69
CA ASP A 549 2.09 48.97 -26.66
C ASP A 549 2.67 49.69 -27.88
N GLU A 550 3.32 50.83 -27.66
CA GLU A 550 3.92 51.67 -28.71
C GLU A 550 5.10 50.99 -29.43
N ARG A 551 5.83 50.09 -28.74
CA ARG A 551 6.98 49.38 -29.31
C ARG A 551 6.53 48.41 -30.40
N HIS A 552 5.43 47.71 -30.12
CA HIS A 552 4.84 46.75 -31.02
C HIS A 552 3.75 47.35 -31.92
N ASP A 553 3.25 48.56 -31.62
CA ASP A 553 2.19 49.28 -32.35
C ASP A 553 0.89 48.46 -32.45
N ASN A 554 0.61 47.72 -31.38
CA ASN A 554 -0.51 46.80 -31.23
C ASN A 554 -1.04 46.87 -29.80
N TYR A 555 -2.29 46.47 -29.59
CA TYR A 555 -2.81 46.28 -28.25
C TYR A 555 -2.37 44.94 -27.67
N VAL A 556 -1.98 44.94 -26.40
CA VAL A 556 -1.53 43.77 -25.63
C VAL A 556 -2.26 43.70 -24.30
N LEU A 557 -2.37 42.51 -23.71
CA LEU A 557 -2.82 42.37 -22.32
C LEU A 557 -1.67 42.78 -21.40
N PHE A 558 -1.98 43.55 -20.35
CA PHE A 558 -1.03 43.88 -19.29
C PHE A 558 -0.63 42.60 -18.55
N THR A 559 0.66 42.28 -18.58
CA THR A 559 1.24 41.04 -18.05
C THR A 559 2.49 41.34 -17.24
N VAL A 560 2.67 40.65 -16.10
CA VAL A 560 3.92 40.66 -15.33
C VAL A 560 4.89 39.53 -15.74
N GLY A 561 4.48 38.68 -16.69
CA GLY A 561 5.30 37.61 -17.26
C GLY A 561 6.02 38.01 -18.55
N PRO A 562 7.12 37.33 -18.93
CA PRO A 562 7.91 37.64 -20.12
C PRO A 562 7.23 37.26 -21.45
N THR A 563 6.12 36.54 -21.40
CA THR A 563 5.35 36.14 -22.59
C THR A 563 4.41 37.26 -23.03
N LEU A 564 4.46 37.66 -24.30
CA LEU A 564 3.56 38.67 -24.87
C LEU A 564 2.19 38.06 -25.21
N TYR A 565 1.13 38.85 -25.01
CA TYR A 565 -0.27 38.50 -25.26
C TYR A 565 -0.93 39.58 -26.13
N PHE A 566 -0.88 39.40 -27.45
CA PHE A 566 -1.43 40.36 -28.43
C PHE A 566 -2.94 40.22 -28.59
N LEU A 567 -3.67 41.33 -28.67
CA LEU A 567 -5.10 41.33 -28.97
C LEU A 567 -5.36 40.90 -30.42
N HIS A 568 -6.42 40.11 -30.64
CA HIS A 568 -6.86 39.72 -31.97
C HIS A 568 -7.51 40.89 -32.73
N SER A 569 -7.28 40.99 -34.05
CA SER A 569 -7.81 42.08 -34.87
C SER A 569 -9.34 42.14 -34.91
N GLU A 570 -10.02 41.00 -34.79
CA GLU A 570 -11.49 40.93 -34.68
C GLU A 570 -12.01 41.59 -33.39
N SER A 571 -11.25 41.52 -32.30
CA SER A 571 -11.61 42.10 -31.01
C SER A 571 -11.43 43.61 -30.95
N LEU A 572 -10.70 44.22 -31.89
CA LEU A 572 -10.50 45.67 -31.92
C LEU A 572 -11.84 46.41 -32.09
N THR A 573 -12.64 46.00 -33.07
CA THR A 573 -13.97 46.58 -33.33
C THR A 573 -14.93 46.35 -32.16
N ALA A 574 -14.84 45.19 -31.49
CA ALA A 574 -15.69 44.88 -30.34
C ALA A 574 -15.35 45.70 -29.08
N LEU A 575 -14.12 46.22 -28.97
CA LEU A 575 -13.61 46.99 -27.83
C LEU A 575 -13.53 48.51 -28.09
N ASP A 576 -14.12 49.00 -29.19
CA ASP A 576 -14.00 50.37 -29.69
C ASP A 576 -12.55 50.84 -29.92
N LEU A 577 -11.65 49.91 -30.24
CA LEU A 577 -10.23 50.18 -30.47
C LEU A 577 -9.92 50.36 -31.96
N LYS A 578 -9.23 51.47 -32.29
CA LYS A 578 -8.85 51.79 -33.68
C LYS A 578 -7.47 51.19 -34.04
N PRO A 579 -7.32 50.54 -35.21
CA PRO A 579 -6.05 49.94 -35.62
C PRO A 579 -5.03 50.94 -36.20
N ALA A 580 -5.47 52.05 -36.78
CA ALA A 580 -4.59 52.96 -37.53
C ALA A 580 -3.85 53.98 -36.64
N SER A 581 -2.66 54.38 -37.06
CA SER A 581 -1.86 55.47 -36.48
C SER A 581 -2.19 56.79 -37.18
N GLY A 582 -3.01 57.64 -36.54
CA GLY A 582 -3.44 58.92 -37.15
C GLY A 582 -4.72 59.55 -36.56
N THR A 583 -5.43 58.82 -35.71
CA THR A 583 -6.40 59.41 -34.76
C THR A 583 -5.96 59.06 -33.34
N PRO A 584 -6.34 59.83 -32.30
CA PRO A 584 -6.01 59.48 -30.91
C PRO A 584 -6.57 58.09 -30.58
N ARG A 585 -5.65 57.14 -30.37
CA ARG A 585 -5.98 55.79 -29.91
C ARG A 585 -6.25 55.81 -28.41
N ARG A 586 -7.23 55.02 -27.97
CA ARG A 586 -7.52 54.83 -26.55
C ARG A 586 -6.32 54.12 -25.88
N PRO A 587 -5.73 54.63 -24.79
CA PRO A 587 -4.50 54.06 -24.23
C PRO A 587 -4.73 52.68 -23.59
N TRP A 588 -5.91 52.45 -23.01
CA TRP A 588 -6.28 51.18 -22.40
C TRP A 588 -7.80 50.95 -22.34
N VAL A 589 -8.21 49.67 -22.23
CA VAL A 589 -9.60 49.23 -22.05
C VAL A 589 -9.65 47.95 -21.20
N LEU A 590 -10.76 47.70 -20.51
CA LEU A 590 -11.01 46.43 -19.83
C LEU A 590 -11.80 45.48 -20.73
N GLY A 591 -11.34 44.23 -20.82
CA GLY A 591 -11.99 43.18 -21.61
C GLY A 591 -12.06 41.86 -20.85
N LYS A 592 -12.89 40.94 -21.35
CA LYS A 592 -12.98 39.55 -20.88
C LYS A 592 -12.38 38.62 -21.93
N VAL A 593 -11.48 37.73 -21.52
CA VAL A 593 -10.82 36.77 -22.43
C VAL A 593 -11.83 35.72 -22.92
N MET A 594 -11.92 35.55 -24.23
CA MET A 594 -12.76 34.53 -24.88
C MET A 594 -11.95 33.36 -25.43
N GLU A 595 -10.84 33.65 -26.10
CA GLU A 595 -9.99 32.63 -26.75
C GLU A 595 -8.51 33.02 -26.63
N LYS A 596 -7.61 32.04 -26.52
CA LYS A 596 -6.15 32.26 -26.58
C LYS A 596 -5.50 31.22 -27.52
N GLU A 597 -4.74 31.70 -28.48
CA GLU A 597 -3.98 30.89 -29.43
C GLU A 597 -2.49 31.04 -29.16
N TYR A 598 -1.73 29.94 -29.20
CA TYR A 598 -0.27 30.00 -29.11
C TYR A 598 0.35 30.21 -30.50
N CYS A 599 1.18 31.24 -30.63
CA CYS A 599 1.75 31.72 -31.89
C CYS A 599 3.28 31.77 -31.84
N GLN A 600 3.91 31.70 -33.01
CA GLN A 600 5.36 31.93 -33.18
C GLN A 600 5.65 32.77 -34.42
N ALA A 601 6.56 33.73 -34.30
CA ALA A 601 6.96 34.63 -35.38
C ALA A 601 7.77 33.88 -36.47
N LYS A 602 7.12 33.53 -37.59
CA LYS A 602 7.75 32.87 -38.75
C LYS A 602 8.44 33.83 -39.74
N LYS A 603 8.42 35.15 -39.50
CA LYS A 603 9.08 36.18 -40.33
C LYS A 603 9.73 37.23 -39.43
N ALA A 604 10.94 37.68 -39.78
CA ALA A 604 11.64 38.73 -39.04
C ALA A 604 10.90 40.07 -39.10
N LEU A 605 10.47 40.49 -40.30
CA LEU A 605 9.51 41.58 -40.47
C LEU A 605 8.08 41.01 -40.37
N ASN A 606 7.37 41.32 -39.29
CA ASN A 606 6.00 40.88 -39.04
C ASN A 606 5.16 41.98 -38.38
N ARG A 607 3.83 41.86 -38.47
CA ARG A 607 2.85 42.86 -38.00
C ARG A 607 2.87 43.14 -36.48
N PHE A 608 3.54 42.30 -35.69
CA PHE A 608 3.68 42.44 -34.25
C PHE A 608 5.03 43.06 -33.86
N LYS A 609 5.91 43.36 -34.82
CA LYS A 609 7.27 43.94 -34.65
C LYS A 609 8.21 43.14 -33.73
N VAL A 610 7.90 41.87 -33.43
CA VAL A 610 8.74 40.97 -32.62
C VAL A 610 9.84 40.26 -33.44
N PRO A 611 10.98 39.85 -32.85
CA PRO A 611 12.01 39.08 -33.55
C PRO A 611 11.52 37.73 -34.14
N LEU A 612 12.23 37.23 -35.16
CA LEU A 612 12.03 35.88 -35.70
C LEU A 612 12.13 34.81 -34.60
N GLY A 613 11.24 33.83 -34.60
CA GLY A 613 11.24 32.73 -33.63
C GLY A 613 10.59 33.06 -32.27
N THR A 614 10.28 34.33 -31.98
CA THR A 614 9.58 34.74 -30.75
C THR A 614 8.24 34.03 -30.62
N LYS A 615 7.95 33.45 -29.45
CA LYS A 615 6.69 32.79 -29.13
C LYS A 615 5.82 33.73 -28.27
N PHE A 616 4.54 33.81 -28.58
CA PHE A 616 3.58 34.73 -27.96
C PHE A 616 2.16 34.16 -28.04
N TYR A 617 1.22 34.71 -27.28
CA TYR A 617 -0.20 34.40 -27.44
C TYR A 617 -0.90 35.47 -28.28
N ARG A 618 -1.92 35.04 -29.03
CA ARG A 618 -2.91 35.90 -29.68
C ARG A 618 -4.26 35.65 -29.01
N VAL A 619 -4.90 36.71 -28.51
CA VAL A 619 -6.04 36.61 -27.58
C VAL A 619 -7.27 37.30 -28.16
N LYS A 620 -8.40 36.62 -28.22
CA LYS A 620 -9.69 37.27 -28.47
C LYS A 620 -10.31 37.69 -27.14
N ALA A 621 -10.77 38.92 -27.07
CA ALA A 621 -11.49 39.48 -25.93
C ALA A 621 -12.75 40.23 -26.37
N VAL A 622 -13.69 40.40 -25.43
CA VAL A 622 -14.93 41.18 -25.56
C VAL A 622 -14.97 42.27 -24.48
N PRO A 623 -15.70 43.39 -24.68
CA PRO A 623 -15.76 44.49 -23.72
C PRO A 623 -16.36 44.04 -22.38
N TRP A 624 -15.70 44.41 -21.28
CA TRP A 624 -16.28 44.26 -19.95
C TRP A 624 -17.31 45.36 -19.70
N ASN A 625 -18.53 45.14 -20.15
CA ASN A 625 -19.66 46.02 -19.88
C ASN A 625 -20.22 45.73 -18.48
N LYS A 626 -20.00 46.64 -17.51
CA LYS A 626 -20.66 46.64 -16.20
C LYS A 626 -22.11 47.11 -16.31
N LYS A 627 -22.91 46.39 -17.11
CA LYS A 627 -24.37 46.47 -17.05
C LYS A 627 -24.83 45.61 -15.89
N VAL A 628 -25.19 46.31 -14.80
CA VAL A 628 -26.16 45.84 -13.80
C VAL A 628 -27.52 45.70 -14.48
#